data_AF-A0A376ZK47-F1
#
_entry.id   AF-A0A376ZK47-F1
#
_cell.length_a   1.000
_cell.length_b   1.000
_cell.length_c   1.000
_cell.angle_alpha   90.00
_cell.angle_beta   90.00
_cell.angle_gamma   90.00
#
_symmetry.space_group_name_H-M   'P 1'
#
loop_
_entity.id
_entity.type
_entity.pdbx_description
1 polymer ?
#
loop_
_entity_poly.entity_id
_entity_poly.type
_entity_poly.pdbx_seq_one_letter_code
_entity_poly.pdbx_strand_id
1 'polypeptide(L)' 'MIFSGGDPLMAKDHELDWLLTQLEAIPHIKRLRIHSRLPIVIPARITEALVERFARSTLQICW' A
#
# COMPACT_ATOMS: atom_id res chain seq x y z
N MET A 1 1.95 -8.72 -7.76
CA MET A 1 2.76 -7.56 -8.18
C MET A 1 3.68 -7.20 -7.02
N ILE A 2 4.98 -7.02 -7.25
CA ILE A 2 5.96 -6.61 -6.23
C ILE A 2 6.44 -5.21 -6.63
N PHE A 3 6.14 -4.19 -5.83
CA PHE A 3 6.69 -2.84 -6.02
C PHE A 3 8.13 -2.83 -5.50
N SER A 4 9.10 -2.98 -6.42
CA SER A 4 10.54 -3.11 -6.09
C SER A 4 11.41 -1.96 -6.62
N GLY A 5 10.86 -1.01 -7.37
CA GLY A 5 11.63 0.08 -8.00
C GLY A 5 11.91 1.29 -7.10
N GLY A 6 11.24 1.39 -5.95
CA GLY A 6 11.31 2.49 -5.00
C GLY A 6 10.54 2.15 -3.72
N ASP A 7 10.52 3.04 -2.73
CA ASP A 7 9.74 2.79 -1.52
C ASP A 7 8.25 3.08 -1.81
N PRO A 8 7.34 2.08 -1.72
CA PRO A 8 5.93 2.25 -2.06
C PRO A 8 5.23 3.26 -1.15
N LEU A 9 5.76 3.49 0.06
CA LEU A 9 5.25 4.51 0.97
C LEU A 9 5.78 5.91 0.65
N MET A 10 6.68 6.10 -0.33
CA MET A 10 7.01 7.46 -0.83
C MET A 10 5.88 8.08 -1.65
N ALA A 11 4.97 7.26 -2.21
CA ALA A 11 3.82 7.77 -2.93
C ALA A 11 2.88 8.53 -1.98
N LYS A 12 2.21 9.58 -2.49
CA LYS A 12 1.22 10.34 -1.71
C LYS A 12 0.00 9.47 -1.43
N ASP A 13 -0.76 9.80 -0.39
CA ASP A 13 -1.91 8.98 0.02
C ASP A 13 -2.96 8.82 -1.09
N HIS A 14 -3.18 9.84 -1.93
CA HIS A 14 -4.09 9.74 -3.08
C HIS A 14 -3.58 8.81 -4.19
N GLU A 15 -2.27 8.77 -4.43
CA GLU A 15 -1.66 7.88 -5.43
C GLU A 15 -1.79 6.43 -4.96
N LEU A 16 -1.55 6.18 -3.66
CA LEU A 16 -1.74 4.87 -3.04
C LEU A 16 -3.20 4.43 -3.09
N ASP A 17 -4.14 5.33 -2.78
CA ASP A 17 -5.57 5.04 -2.85
C ASP A 17 -6.02 4.70 -4.28
N TRP A 18 -5.60 5.51 -5.25
CA TRP A 18 -5.85 5.25 -6.66
C TRP A 18 -5.28 3.89 -7.09
N LEU A 19 -4.02 3.61 -6.74
CA LEU A 19 -3.34 2.36 -7.08
C LEU A 19 -4.04 1.14 -6.45
N LEU A 20 -4.41 1.22 -5.17
CA LEU A 20 -5.16 0.17 -4.49
C LEU A 20 -6.50 -0.08 -5.18
N THR A 21 -7.22 0.97 -5.53
CA THR A 21 -8.50 0.87 -6.24
C THR A 21 -8.34 0.19 -7.60
N GLN A 22 -7.28 0.53 -8.35
CA GLN A 22 -6.96 -0.16 -9.61
C GLN A 22 -6.61 -1.63 -9.41
N LEU A 23 -5.89 -1.97 -8.34
CA LEU A 23 -5.54 -3.36 -8.02
C LEU A 23 -6.74 -4.17 -7.53
N GLU A 24 -7.64 -3.56 -6.76
CA GLU A 24 -8.91 -4.15 -6.29
C GLU A 24 -9.85 -4.44 -7.46
N ALA A 25 -9.81 -3.63 -8.53
CA ALA A 25 -10.57 -3.87 -9.75
C ALA A 25 -10.09 -5.12 -10.53
N ILE A 26 -8.92 -5.69 -10.20
CA ILE A 26 -8.37 -6.86 -10.87
C ILE A 26 -8.78 -8.14 -10.10
N PRO A 27 -9.77 -8.92 -10.58
CA PRO A 27 -10.43 -9.97 -9.78
C PRO A 27 -9.53 -11.16 -9.41
N HIS A 28 -8.39 -11.34 -10.09
CA HIS A 28 -7.43 -12.42 -9.81
C HIS A 28 -6.32 -12.00 -8.84
N ILE A 29 -6.19 -10.71 -8.51
CA ILE A 29 -5.24 -10.23 -7.52
C ILE A 29 -5.89 -10.36 -6.15
N LYS A 30 -5.34 -11.23 -5.30
CA LYS A 30 -5.82 -11.44 -3.92
C LYS A 30 -4.84 -10.95 -2.86
N ARG A 31 -3.58 -10.74 -3.25
CA ARG A 31 -2.48 -10.42 -2.34
C ARG A 31 -1.65 -9.29 -2.92
N LEU A 32 -1.45 -8.25 -2.11
CA LEU A 32 -0.54 -7.14 -2.38
C LEU A 32 0.60 -7.22 -1.38
N ARG A 33 1.84 -7.28 -1.87
CA ARG A 33 3.02 -7.29 -1.01
C ARG A 33 3.69 -5.92 -1.06
N ILE A 34 3.78 -5.25 0.09
CA ILE A 34 4.33 -3.91 0.23
C ILE A 34 5.67 -4.02 0.96
N HIS A 35 6.76 -3.73 0.25
CA HIS A 35 8.10 -3.68 0.82
C HIS A 35 8.55 -2.23 0.97
N SER A 36 8.60 -1.73 2.20
CA SER A 36 9.01 -0.36 2.50
C SER A 36 10.04 -0.35 3.63
N ARG A 37 11.05 0.52 3.52
CA ARG A 37 12.01 0.82 4.58
C ARG A 37 11.61 2.07 5.37
N LEU A 38 10.65 2.85 4.86
CA LEU A 38 10.15 4.05 5.52
C LEU A 38 9.57 3.85 6.92
N PRO A 39 8.92 2.74 7.32
CA PRO A 39 8.45 2.58 8.70
C PRO A 39 9.58 2.62 9.73
N ILE A 40 10.78 2.21 9.34
CA ILE A 40 11.98 2.21 10.19
C ILE A 40 12.65 3.60 10.19
N VAL A 41 12.66 4.28 9.05
CA VAL A 41 13.36 5.56 8.88
C VAL A 41 12.48 6.77 9.24
N ILE A 42 11.19 6.71 8.94
CA ILE A 42 10.17 7.76 9.16
C ILE A 42 8.85 7.10 9.62
N PRO A 43 8.70 6.77 10.91
CA PRO A 43 7.49 6.13 11.44
C PRO A 43 6.21 6.95 11.20
N ALA A 44 6.34 8.28 11.21
CA ALA A 44 5.24 9.21 10.95
C ALA A 44 4.60 9.07 9.55
N ARG A 45 5.24 8.33 8.62
CA ARG A 45 4.65 8.03 7.32
C ARG A 45 3.46 7.07 7.42
N ILE A 46 3.43 6.22 8.45
CA ILE A 46 2.30 5.35 8.77
C ILE A 46 1.24 6.20 9.47
N THR A 47 0.40 6.86 8.67
CA THR A 47 -0.73 7.64 9.17
C THR A 47 -1.92 6.73 9.45
N GLU A 48 -2.80 7.13 10.37
CA GLU A 48 -4.04 6.40 10.65
C GLU A 48 -4.91 6.25 9.40
N ALA A 49 -4.99 7.28 8.57
CA ALA A 49 -5.71 7.25 7.29
C ALA A 49 -5.18 6.16 6.34
N LEU A 50 -3.85 5.97 6.28
CA LEU A 50 -3.25 4.92 5.47
C LEU A 50 -3.57 3.53 6.01
N VAL A 51 -3.49 3.35 7.34
CA VAL A 51 -3.84 2.09 8.01
C VAL A 51 -5.30 1.74 7.79
N GLU A 52 -6.20 2.72 7.92
CA GLU A 52 -7.62 2.55 7.67
C GLU A 52 -7.90 2.19 6.21
N ARG A 53 -7.20 2.83 5.26
CA ARG A 53 -7.32 2.48 3.84
C ARG A 53 -6.85 1.06 3.53
N PHE A 54 -5.75 0.62 4.14
CA PHE A 54 -5.27 -0.75 4.01
C PHE A 54 -6.23 -1.76 4.64
N ALA A 55 -6.80 -1.45 5.82
CA ALA A 55 -7.77 -2.29 6.49
C ALA A 55 -9.09 -2.43 5.71
N ARG A 56 -9.48 -1.39 4.96
CA ARG A 56 -10.65 -1.41 4.08
C ARG A 56 -10.42 -2.16 2.77
N SER A 57 -9.18 -2.44 2.40
CA SER A 57 -8.88 -3.11 1.13
C SER A 57 -9.34 -4.56 1.16
N THR A 58 -9.89 -5.04 0.03
CA THR A 58 -10.23 -6.47 -0.15
C THR A 58 -9.00 -7.33 -0.41
N LEU A 59 -7.84 -6.70 -0.66
CA LEU A 59 -6.58 -7.36 -0.89
C LEU A 59 -5.92 -7.72 0.45
N GLN A 60 -5.38 -8.93 0.53
CA GLN A 60 -4.53 -9.29 1.66
C GLN A 60 -3.18 -8.59 1.51
N ILE A 61 -3.01 -7.49 2.25
CA ILE A 61 -1.80 -6.69 2.27
C ILE A 61 -0.81 -7.30 3.25
N CYS A 62 0.32 -7.78 2.72
CA CYS A 62 1.42 -8.35 3.52
C CYS A 62 2.69 -7.49 3.36
N TRP A 63 3.48 -7.42 4.43
CA TRP A 63 4.81 -6.79 4.44
C TRP A 63 5.90 -7.69 3.81
#